data_AF-A0A533XM31-F1
#
_entry.id   AF-A0A533XM31-F1
#
_cell.length_a   1.000
_cell.length_b   1.000
_cell.length_c   1.000
_cell.angle_alpha   90.00
_cell.angle_beta   90.00
_cell.angle_gamma   90.00
#
_symmetry.space_group_name_H-M   'P 1'
#
loop_
_entity.id
_entity.type
_entity.pdbx_description
1 polymer ?
#
loop_
_entity_poly.entity_id
_entity_poly.type
_entity_poly.pdbx_seq_one_letter_code
_entity_poly.pdbx_strand_id
1 'polypeptide(L)' 'MECTRCDGLMVADNMIDLQESSIQMWMKGWRCLSCGNIVDPLIQQHRMIQQAGAVRLLEREAAMPRLRHALKATA' A
#
# COMPACT_ATOMS: atom_id res chain seq x y z
N MET A 1 -12.16 0.92 17.24
CA MET A 1 -11.20 1.15 16.14
C MET A 1 -12.03 1.44 14.89
N GLU A 2 -11.71 2.51 14.18
CA GLU A 2 -12.43 2.95 12.96
C GLU A 2 -11.58 2.69 11.72
N CYS A 3 -12.25 2.37 10.62
CA CYS A 3 -11.58 2.04 9.37
C CYS A 3 -11.03 3.29 8.69
N THR A 4 -9.73 3.32 8.41
CA THR A 4 -9.06 4.43 7.70
C THR A 4 -9.53 4.68 6.26
N ARG A 5 -10.41 3.83 5.71
CA ARG A 5 -10.95 3.98 4.35
C ARG A 5 -12.38 4.51 4.30
N CYS A 6 -13.20 4.20 5.29
CA CYS A 6 -14.65 4.49 5.24
C CYS A 6 -15.25 4.82 6.60
N ASP A 7 -14.42 5.01 7.63
CA ASP A 7 -14.79 5.31 9.01
C ASP A 7 -15.73 4.27 9.66
N GLY A 8 -15.85 3.09 9.03
CA GLY A 8 -16.68 1.99 9.51
C GLY A 8 -16.05 1.22 10.66
N LEU A 9 -16.87 0.41 11.34
CA LEU A 9 -16.43 -0.39 12.48
C LEU A 9 -15.39 -1.44 12.07
N MET A 10 -14.30 -1.51 12.83
CA MET A 10 -13.31 -2.59 12.74
C MET A 10 -13.46 -3.58 13.90
N VAL A 11 -13.40 -4.87 13.56
CA VAL A 11 -13.44 -5.98 14.52
C VAL A 11 -12.21 -6.85 14.37
N ALA A 12 -11.78 -7.47 15.47
CA ALA A 12 -10.70 -8.44 15.45
C ALA A 12 -11.15 -9.71 14.72
N ASP A 13 -10.31 -10.23 13.83
CA ASP A 13 -10.58 -11.37 12.97
C ASP A 13 -9.36 -12.31 12.92
N ASN A 14 -9.62 -13.60 12.77
CA ASN A 14 -8.58 -14.62 12.61
C ASN A 14 -8.45 -14.94 11.12
N MET A 15 -7.31 -14.61 10.55
CA MET A 15 -7.04 -14.75 9.13
C MET A 15 -6.05 -15.89 8.90
N ILE A 16 -6.20 -16.55 7.75
CA ILE A 16 -5.31 -17.62 7.33
C ILE A 16 -4.41 -17.11 6.20
N ASP A 17 -3.10 -17.24 6.36
CA ASP A 17 -2.17 -17.08 5.25
C ASP A 17 -2.06 -18.42 4.51
N LEU A 18 -2.55 -18.46 3.26
CA LEU A 18 -2.50 -19.65 2.42
C LEU A 18 -1.16 -19.84 1.70
N GLN A 19 -0.30 -18.81 1.65
CA GLN A 19 0.90 -18.81 0.82
C GLN A 19 2.17 -19.09 1.64
N GLU A 20 2.22 -18.70 2.93
CA GLU A 20 3.43 -18.78 3.75
C GLU A 20 3.48 -19.96 4.74
N SER A 21 2.44 -20.79 4.81
CA SER A 21 2.29 -21.71 5.94
C SER A 21 3.15 -22.99 5.85
N SER A 22 4.24 -23.04 6.62
CA SER A 22 4.77 -24.29 7.17
C SER A 22 4.53 -24.46 8.67
N ILE A 23 4.35 -23.38 9.47
CA ILE A 23 4.25 -23.51 10.94
C ILE A 23 3.22 -22.60 11.63
N GLN A 24 2.90 -21.40 11.12
CA GLN A 24 1.92 -20.49 11.76
C GLN A 24 0.93 -19.91 10.75
N MET A 25 -0.11 -20.68 10.48
CA MET A 25 -1.12 -20.35 9.47
C MET A 25 -2.13 -19.28 9.93
N TRP A 26 -2.22 -19.02 11.24
CA TRP A 26 -3.23 -18.13 11.83
C TRP A 26 -2.63 -16.78 12.23
N MET A 27 -3.11 -15.71 11.60
CA MET A 27 -2.76 -14.34 11.92
C MET A 27 -3.96 -13.60 12.50
N LYS A 28 -3.73 -12.82 13.57
CA LYS A 28 -4.74 -11.90 14.10
C LYS A 28 -4.65 -10.58 13.36
N GLY A 29 -5.77 -10.08 12.87
CA GLY A 29 -5.87 -8.75 12.29
C GLY A 29 -7.21 -8.10 12.56
N TRP A 30 -7.41 -6.93 11.97
CA TRP A 30 -8.65 -6.17 12.06
C TRP A 30 -9.32 -6.10 10.70
N ARG A 31 -10.60 -6.47 10.63
CA ARG A 31 -11.43 -6.37 9.43
C ARG A 31 -12.50 -5.31 9.63
N CYS A 32 -12.64 -4.41 8.66
CA CYS A 32 -13.77 -3.51 8.59
C CYS A 32 -15.02 -4.25 8.10
N LEU A 33 -16.11 -4.17 8.85
CA LEU A 33 -17.38 -4.80 8.47
C LEU A 33 -18.10 -4.07 7.33
N SER A 34 -17.78 -2.79 7.10
CA SER A 34 -18.44 -1.96 6.09
C SER A 34 -17.79 -2.08 4.71
N CYS A 35 -16.46 -2.03 4.62
CA CYS A 35 -15.74 -2.01 3.33
C CYS A 35 -14.78 -3.19 3.13
N GLY A 36 -14.62 -4.07 4.13
CA GLY A 36 -13.70 -5.21 4.05
C GLY A 36 -12.22 -4.85 4.13
N ASN A 37 -11.85 -3.60 4.44
CA ASN A 37 -10.44 -3.24 4.65
C ASN A 37 -9.84 -4.05 5.80
N ILE A 38 -8.67 -4.63 5.55
CA ILE A 38 -7.91 -5.41 6.52
C ILE A 38 -6.68 -4.62 6.96
N VAL A 39 -6.41 -4.66 8.26
CA VAL A 39 -5.21 -4.11 8.89
C VAL A 39 -4.63 -5.17 9.83
N ASP A 40 -3.44 -5.64 9.49
CA ASP A 40 -2.56 -6.41 10.36
C ASP A 40 -1.13 -5.86 10.26
N PRO A 41 -0.23 -6.17 11.21
CA PRO A 41 1.13 -5.61 11.22
C PRO A 41 1.92 -5.88 9.94
N LEU A 42 1.75 -7.05 9.31
CA LEU A 42 2.48 -7.47 8.12
C LEU A 42 1.94 -6.76 6.88
N ILE A 43 0.61 -6.72 6.70
CA ILE A 43 -0.03 -5.91 5.65
C ILE A 43 0.33 -4.43 5.82
N GLN A 44 0.36 -3.92 7.05
CA GLN A 44 0.74 -2.53 7.31
C GLN A 44 2.20 -2.27 6.92
N GLN A 45 3.13 -3.14 7.32
CA GLN A 45 4.54 -3.04 6.93
C GLN A 45 4.71 -3.08 5.41
N HIS A 46 4.04 -4.02 4.72
CA HIS A 46 4.09 -4.11 3.27
C HIS A 46 3.56 -2.85 2.59
N ARG A 47 2.44 -2.28 3.08
CA ARG A 47 1.90 -1.01 2.57
C ARG A 47 2.86 0.15 2.78
N MET A 48 3.52 0.24 3.93
CA MET A 48 4.51 1.28 4.20
C MET A 48 5.71 1.19 3.24
N ILE A 49 6.21 -0.02 2.98
CA ILE A 49 7.31 -0.25 2.02
C ILE A 49 6.89 0.18 0.61
N GLN A 50 5.68 -0.21 0.18
CA GLN A 50 5.16 0.17 -1.13
C GLN A 50 4.96 1.68 -1.27
N GLN A 51 4.44 2.34 -0.23
CA GLN A 51 4.27 3.80 -0.20
C GLN A 51 5.62 4.52 -0.26
N ALA A 52 6.61 4.08 0.51
CA ALA A 52 7.96 4.66 0.47
C ALA A 52 8.59 4.51 -0.93
N GLY A 53 8.39 3.37 -1.59
CA GLY A 53 8.82 3.16 -2.97
C GLY A 53 8.11 4.08 -3.96
N ALA A 54 6.78 4.20 -3.84
CA ALA A 54 5.97 5.07 -4.70
C ALA A 54 6.38 6.55 -4.57
N VAL A 55 6.62 7.03 -3.34
CA VAL A 55 7.12 8.39 -3.09
C VAL A 55 8.44 8.64 -3.81
N ARG A 56 9.40 7.71 -3.70
CA ARG A 56 10.70 7.82 -4.39
C ARG A 56 10.58 7.89 -5.91
N LEU A 57 9.63 7.15 -6.50
CA LEU A 57 9.37 7.20 -7.94
C LEU A 57 8.81 8.55 -8.37
N LEU A 58 7.84 9.08 -7.61
CA LEU A 58 7.25 10.41 -7.86
C LEU A 58 8.29 11.53 -7.72
N GLU A 59 9.15 11.48 -6.70
CA GLU A 59 10.25 12.43 -6.52
C GLU A 59 11.23 12.41 -7.71
N ARG A 60 11.56 11.21 -8.20
CA ARG A 60 12.44 11.04 -9.36
C ARG A 60 11.79 11.56 -10.65
N GLU A 61 10.50 11.36 -10.85
CA GLU A 61 9.76 11.92 -11.99
C GLU A 61 9.69 13.46 -11.91
N ALA A 62 9.46 14.02 -10.71
CA ALA A 62 9.44 15.46 -10.50
C ALA A 62 10.82 16.11 -10.70
N ALA A 63 11.90 15.41 -10.34
CA ALA A 63 13.28 15.87 -10.50
C ALA A 63 13.81 15.71 -11.94
N MET A 64 13.19 14.87 -12.78
CA MET A 64 13.56 14.77 -14.20
C MET A 64 12.95 15.95 -14.98
N PRO A 65 13.76 16.87 -15.55
CA PRO A 65 13.23 17.91 -16.41
C PRO A 65 12.63 17.24 -17.66
N ARG A 66 11.37 17.55 -17.94
CA ARG A 66 10.71 17.13 -19.19
C ARG A 66 11.44 17.79 -20.35
N LEU A 67 12.41 17.07 -20.95
CA LEU A 67 12.98 17.40 -22.26
C LEU A 67 11.88 17.22 -23.32
N ARG A 68 10.97 18.20 -23.40
CA ARG A 68 10.06 18.38 -24.52
C ARG A 68 10.44 19.73 -25.13
N HIS A 69 10.92 19.69 -26.36
CA HIS A 69 11.31 20.83 -27.21
C HIS A 69 12.75 21.35 -27.07
N ALA A 70 13.70 20.63 -27.65
CA ALA A 70 14.93 21.22 -28.16
C ALA A 70 15.40 20.42 -29.37
N LEU A 71 14.78 20.62 -30.54
CA LEU A 71 15.29 20.21 -31.87
C LEU A 71 14.35 20.71 -32.98
N LYS A 72 14.14 22.02 -33.09
CA LYS A 72 13.73 22.70 -34.33
C LYS A 72 14.19 24.15 -34.31
N ALA A 73 15.45 24.40 -34.69
CA ALA A 73 15.92 25.68 -35.23
C ALA A 73 17.40 25.57 -35.66
N THR A 74 17.64 24.90 -36.79
CA THR A 74 18.79 25.20 -37.65
C THR A 74 18.33 24.98 -39.08
N ALA A 75 17.95 26.08 -39.72
CA ALA A 75 17.80 26.23 -41.17
C ALA A 75 18.64 27.45 -41.56
#